data_AF-A0A358BGD9-F1
#
_entry.id   AF-A0A358BGD9-F1
#
_cell.length_a   1.000
_cell.length_b   1.000
_cell.length_c   1.000
_cell.angle_alpha   90.00
_cell.angle_beta   90.00
_cell.angle_gamma   90.00
#
_symmetry.space_group_name_H-M   'P 1'
#
loop_
_entity.id
_entity.type
_entity.pdbx_description
1 polymer ?
#
loop_
_entity_poly.entity_id
_entity_poly.type
_entity_poly.pdbx_seq_one_letter_code
_entity_poly.pdbx_strand_id
1 'polypeptide(L)'
;MVLVGALAAALAGCAAPGGPNEAGGMVVGGVLGGALGSQVGGGTGRTAATIVGALIGANIGANVGRSMDSTDRMRTAQVLETSQTGQPTQWVNPDTRNQYTVTPTRTYESAGAPCREYTMRAIVGGRPDDVYGRACRQPDGSWQVVN
;
A
#
# COMPACT_ATOMS: atom_id res chain seq x y z
N MET A 1 -17.48 51.71 13.30
CA MET A 1 -16.15 51.39 12.73
C MET A 1 -16.23 50.03 12.08
N VAL A 2 -16.14 50.06 10.74
CA VAL A 2 -15.67 49.05 9.76
C VAL A 2 -16.29 47.63 9.76
N LEU A 3 -17.18 47.41 8.77
CA LEU A 3 -17.41 46.14 8.09
C LEU A 3 -16.19 45.76 7.22
N VAL A 4 -15.73 44.51 7.29
CA VAL A 4 -15.02 43.80 6.20
C VAL A 4 -15.44 42.33 6.36
N GLY A 5 -16.11 41.65 5.42
CA GLY A 5 -15.98 41.68 3.97
C GLY A 5 -15.41 40.32 3.55
N ALA A 6 -16.29 39.37 3.21
CA ALA A 6 -15.93 38.02 2.77
C ALA A 6 -15.12 38.06 1.46
N LEU A 7 -14.06 37.25 1.37
CA LEU A 7 -13.32 37.04 0.13
C LEU A 7 -13.22 35.54 -0.16
N ALA A 8 -14.10 35.06 -1.03
CA ALA A 8 -13.97 33.76 -1.69
C ALA A 8 -13.00 33.90 -2.86
N ALA A 9 -11.88 33.18 -2.83
CA ALA A 9 -10.98 33.06 -3.96
C ALA A 9 -11.16 31.67 -4.60
N ALA A 10 -11.99 31.60 -5.64
CA ALA A 10 -12.00 30.48 -6.57
C ALA A 10 -10.84 30.69 -7.57
N LEU A 11 -9.78 29.89 -7.44
CA LEU A 11 -8.72 29.81 -8.45
C LEU A 11 -9.01 28.62 -9.36
N ALA A 12 -9.67 28.92 -10.48
CA ALA A 12 -9.65 28.08 -11.67
C ALA A 12 -8.26 28.20 -12.32
N GLY A 13 -7.58 27.07 -12.50
CA GLY A 13 -6.30 26.97 -13.24
C GLY A 13 -6.47 26.07 -14.46
N CYS A 14 -6.05 26.58 -15.61
CA CYS A 14 -6.40 26.15 -16.97
C CYS A 14 -5.96 24.73 -17.37
N ALA A 15 -6.84 24.03 -18.09
CA ALA A 15 -6.47 22.95 -19.00
C ALA A 15 -5.94 23.54 -20.32
N ALA A 16 -4.84 23.00 -20.86
CA ALA A 16 -4.37 23.29 -22.21
C ALA A 16 -4.46 22.01 -23.08
N PRO A 17 -5.00 22.07 -24.30
CA PRO A 17 -5.01 20.95 -25.26
C PRO A 17 -3.82 21.06 -26.23
N GLY A 18 -3.16 19.95 -26.55
CA GLY A 18 -2.05 19.96 -27.51
C GLY A 18 -1.67 18.61 -28.11
N GLY A 19 -2.01 18.40 -29.39
CA GLY A 19 -1.12 17.88 -30.45
C GLY A 19 -0.82 16.37 -30.55
N PRO A 20 -0.99 15.72 -31.72
CA PRO A 20 -0.61 14.32 -31.93
C PRO A 20 0.85 14.19 -32.38
N ASN A 21 1.52 13.18 -31.82
CA ASN A 21 2.87 12.67 -32.17
C ASN A 21 4.08 13.41 -31.56
N GLU A 22 4.30 13.20 -30.26
CA GLU A 22 5.65 13.18 -29.69
C GLU A 22 5.71 12.03 -28.67
N ALA A 23 6.52 11.02 -29.00
CA ALA A 23 6.80 9.88 -28.15
C ALA A 23 7.86 10.26 -27.11
N GLY A 24 7.63 9.87 -25.85
CA GLY A 24 8.65 9.87 -24.81
C GLY A 24 8.51 11.02 -23.80
N GLY A 25 8.20 10.68 -22.55
CA GLY A 25 8.43 11.57 -21.43
C GLY A 25 7.27 12.47 -21.02
N MET A 26 6.07 11.91 -20.84
CA MET A 26 5.09 12.56 -19.98
C MET A 26 5.35 12.11 -18.54
N VAL A 27 6.23 12.87 -17.89
CA VAL A 27 6.27 13.01 -16.43
C VAL A 27 4.90 13.54 -16.02
N VAL A 28 3.96 12.63 -15.75
CA VAL A 28 2.70 12.96 -15.07
C VAL A 28 3.04 13.07 -13.59
N GLY A 29 3.64 14.22 -13.24
CA GLY A 29 3.59 14.78 -11.90
C GLY A 29 2.15 15.20 -11.61
N GLY A 30 1.30 14.22 -11.32
CA GLY A 30 -0.02 14.42 -10.76
C GLY A 30 0.06 14.12 -9.28
N VAL A 31 0.03 15.17 -8.47
CA VAL A 31 -0.17 15.12 -7.02
C VAL A 31 -1.37 14.21 -6.71
N LEU A 32 -1.13 12.96 -6.33
CA LEU A 32 -2.05 12.23 -5.45
C LEU A 32 -1.76 12.69 -4.03
N GLY A 33 -2.04 13.98 -3.82
CA GLY A 33 -2.10 14.62 -2.52
C GLY A 33 -3.25 14.00 -1.76
N GLY A 34 -2.95 13.55 -0.54
CA GLY A 34 -3.94 13.03 0.38
C GLY A 34 -5.07 14.02 0.59
N ALA A 35 -6.28 13.61 0.25
CA ALA A 35 -7.49 14.29 0.65
C ALA A 35 -8.70 13.37 0.50
N LEU A 36 -8.78 12.27 1.25
CA LEU A 36 -10.05 11.65 1.60
C LEU A 36 -9.95 10.98 2.98
N GLY A 37 -10.59 11.58 3.99
CA GLY A 37 -11.10 10.83 5.15
C GLY A 37 -10.57 11.16 6.55
N SER A 38 -10.14 12.39 6.84
CA SER A 38 -10.12 12.85 8.24
C SER A 38 -11.55 13.01 8.71
N GLN A 39 -12.00 12.13 9.60
CA GLN A 39 -12.96 12.38 10.69
C GLN A 39 -13.25 11.02 11.30
N VAL A 40 -12.49 10.69 12.35
CA VAL A 40 -12.96 10.07 13.60
C VAL A 40 -11.75 9.68 14.42
N GLY A 41 -11.88 9.99 15.70
CA GLY A 41 -11.35 9.18 16.78
C GLY A 41 -9.86 9.38 16.96
N GLY A 42 -9.48 10.09 18.03
CA GLY A 42 -8.12 10.05 18.52
C GLY A 42 -7.70 8.60 18.72
N GLY A 43 -6.79 8.14 17.87
CA GLY A 43 -6.34 6.76 17.83
C GLY A 43 -5.89 6.40 16.42
N THR A 44 -4.72 5.81 16.34
CA THR A 44 -4.02 5.24 15.16
C THR A 44 -4.83 4.26 14.30
N GLY A 45 -6.15 4.14 14.46
CA GLY A 45 -6.99 3.08 13.90
C GLY A 45 -7.54 3.33 12.48
N ARG A 46 -7.57 4.57 11.97
CA ARG A 46 -8.29 4.88 10.72
C ARG A 46 -7.45 4.90 9.45
N THR A 47 -6.21 5.38 9.53
CA THR A 47 -5.25 5.24 8.41
C THR A 47 -4.86 3.78 8.21
N ALA A 48 -4.82 2.99 9.29
CA ALA A 48 -4.62 1.55 9.23
C ALA A 48 -5.79 0.86 8.51
N ALA A 49 -7.04 1.26 8.76
CA ALA A 49 -8.23 0.60 8.21
C ALA A 49 -8.33 0.62 6.68
N THR A 50 -7.82 1.64 6.01
CA THR A 50 -7.85 1.72 4.53
C THR A 50 -6.73 0.88 3.88
N ILE A 51 -5.60 0.70 4.57
CA ILE A 51 -4.49 -0.16 4.11
C ILE A 51 -4.83 -1.66 4.24
N VAL A 52 -5.83 -2.01 5.07
CA VAL A 52 -6.20 -3.40 5.44
C VAL A 52 -6.71 -4.26 4.28
N GLY A 53 -7.08 -3.69 3.14
CA GLY A 53 -7.62 -4.47 2.02
C GLY A 53 -6.59 -5.37 1.32
N ALA A 54 -6.83 -6.67 1.33
CA ALA A 54 -6.43 -7.62 0.28
C ALA A 54 -5.03 -8.30 0.28
N LEU A 55 -4.40 -8.49 1.45
CA LEU A 55 -3.54 -9.69 1.64
C LEU A 55 -4.37 -10.94 1.99
N ILE A 56 -5.53 -11.08 1.36
CA ILE A 56 -6.41 -12.24 1.44
C ILE A 56 -6.36 -12.85 0.04
N GLY A 57 -5.36 -13.69 -0.20
CA GLY A 57 -5.17 -14.33 -1.50
C GLY A 57 -4.56 -15.70 -1.31
N ALA A 58 -5.12 -16.69 -1.98
CA ALA A 58 -4.81 -18.12 -1.88
C ALA A 58 -3.37 -18.52 -2.25
N ASN A 59 -2.47 -17.57 -2.48
CA ASN A 59 -1.11 -17.79 -2.97
C ASN A 59 -0.01 -17.51 -1.94
N ILE A 60 -0.30 -16.85 -0.82
CA ILE A 60 0.58 -16.91 0.36
C ILE A 60 0.32 -18.28 0.94
N GLY A 61 1.27 -19.22 0.80
CA GLY A 61 1.10 -20.65 1.08
C GLY A 61 0.15 -20.96 2.24
N ALA A 62 -0.74 -21.94 2.06
CA ALA A 62 -1.93 -22.12 2.90
C ALA A 62 -1.66 -22.18 4.43
N ASN A 63 -0.47 -22.62 4.86
CA ASN A 63 -0.08 -22.57 6.26
C ASN A 63 0.15 -21.12 6.74
N VAL A 64 0.99 -20.37 6.04
CA VAL A 64 1.33 -18.98 6.34
C VAL A 64 0.10 -18.08 6.26
N GLY A 65 -0.69 -18.20 5.19
CA GLY A 65 -1.88 -17.36 5.01
C GLY A 65 -2.94 -17.54 6.11
N ARG A 66 -3.07 -18.76 6.67
CA ARG A 66 -3.99 -19.07 7.78
C ARG A 66 -3.45 -18.65 9.13
N SER A 67 -2.13 -18.59 9.31
CA SER A 67 -1.51 -18.21 10.57
C SER A 67 -1.39 -16.70 10.78
N MET A 68 -1.52 -15.92 9.70
CA MET A 68 -1.52 -14.46 9.75
C MET A 68 -2.86 -13.92 10.28
N ASP A 69 -2.78 -13.06 11.29
CA ASP A 69 -3.92 -12.27 11.77
C ASP A 69 -4.04 -10.93 11.03
N SER A 70 -4.92 -10.03 11.51
CA SER A 70 -5.05 -8.69 10.94
C SER A 70 -3.78 -7.86 11.08
N THR A 71 -3.04 -8.00 12.18
CA THR A 71 -1.81 -7.26 12.46
C THR A 71 -0.70 -7.66 11.48
N ASP A 72 -0.55 -8.96 11.23
CA ASP A 72 0.45 -9.47 10.28
C ASP A 72 0.15 -9.04 8.84
N ARG A 73 -1.13 -9.04 8.46
CA ARG A 73 -1.57 -8.52 7.15
C ARG A 73 -1.31 -7.02 7.03
N MET A 74 -1.65 -6.22 8.05
CA MET A 74 -1.37 -4.78 8.05
C MET A 74 0.13 -4.48 7.93
N ARG A 75 0.98 -5.18 8.70
CA ARG A 75 2.43 -5.00 8.64
C ARG A 75 2.98 -5.37 7.28
N THR A 76 2.52 -6.46 6.69
CA THR A 76 2.95 -6.86 5.34
C THR A 76 2.55 -5.82 4.30
N ALA A 77 1.31 -5.30 4.34
CA ALA A 77 0.87 -4.23 3.45
C ALA A 77 1.70 -2.95 3.65
N GLN A 78 2.04 -2.60 4.89
CA GLN A 78 2.93 -1.48 5.20
C GLN A 78 4.33 -1.69 4.61
N VAL A 79 4.88 -2.91 4.64
CA VAL A 79 6.17 -3.23 4.00
C VAL A 79 6.10 -3.02 2.49
N LEU A 80 5.00 -3.45 1.86
CA LEU A 80 4.78 -3.24 0.42
C LEU A 80 4.59 -1.76 0.06
N GLU A 81 4.04 -0.94 0.96
CA GLU A 81 3.88 0.50 0.72
C GLU A 81 5.20 1.26 0.93
N THR A 82 5.99 0.91 1.95
CA THR A 82 7.06 1.79 2.47
C THR A 82 8.47 1.26 2.33
N SER A 83 8.67 -0.06 2.27
CA SER A 83 10.02 -0.64 2.22
C SER A 83 10.62 -0.54 0.82
N GLN A 84 11.93 -0.31 0.72
CA GLN A 84 12.65 -0.34 -0.56
C GLN A 84 12.82 -1.78 -1.06
N THR A 85 12.97 -1.94 -2.37
CA THR A 85 13.28 -3.25 -2.96
C THR A 85 14.63 -3.76 -2.47
N GLY A 86 14.68 -5.03 -2.07
CA GLY A 86 15.84 -5.68 -1.46
C GLY A 86 15.99 -5.47 0.04
N GLN A 87 15.17 -4.61 0.67
CA GLN A 87 15.26 -4.33 2.11
C GLN A 87 14.28 -5.22 2.90
N PRO A 88 14.78 -6.16 3.74
CA PRO A 88 13.93 -7.00 4.56
C PRO A 88 13.34 -6.20 5.73
N THR A 89 12.08 -6.45 6.04
CA THR A 89 11.43 -6.00 7.27
C THR A 89 10.95 -7.21 8.07
N GLN A 90 11.24 -7.23 9.37
CA GLN A 90 10.92 -8.36 10.24
C GLN A 90 10.08 -7.92 11.44
N TRP A 91 9.19 -8.80 11.88
CA TRP A 91 8.50 -8.66 13.16
C TRP A 91 8.18 -10.00 13.81
N VAL A 92 7.88 -9.92 15.12
CA VAL A 92 7.28 -10.99 15.90
C VAL A 92 5.88 -10.55 16.28
N ASN A 93 4.89 -11.40 16.01
CA ASN A 93 3.52 -11.15 16.43
C ASN A 93 3.40 -11.45 17.94
N PRO A 94 3.00 -10.49 18.79
CA PRO A 94 2.89 -10.70 20.23
C PRO A 94 1.78 -11.69 20.63
N ASP A 95 0.71 -11.78 19.82
CA ASP A 95 -0.48 -12.58 20.11
C ASP A 95 -0.29 -14.04 19.69
N THR A 96 0.28 -14.26 18.50
CA THR A 96 0.47 -15.62 17.93
C THR A 96 1.88 -16.17 18.14
N ARG A 97 2.85 -15.33 18.52
CA ARG A 97 4.30 -15.65 18.59
C ARG A 97 4.94 -16.06 17.26
N ASN A 98 4.20 -15.98 16.15
CA ASN A 98 4.73 -16.20 14.81
C ASN A 98 5.72 -15.08 14.44
N GLN A 99 6.72 -15.41 13.63
CA GLN A 99 7.70 -14.44 13.16
C GLN A 99 7.62 -14.34 11.65
N TYR A 100 7.73 -13.14 11.12
CA TYR A 100 7.65 -12.90 9.68
C TYR A 100 8.79 -11.98 9.24
N THR A 101 9.40 -12.31 8.12
CA THR A 101 10.34 -11.45 7.40
C THR A 101 9.83 -11.29 5.99
N VAL A 102 9.58 -10.05 5.57
CA VAL A 102 9.08 -9.73 4.21
C VAL A 102 10.12 -8.89 3.49
N THR A 103 10.45 -9.28 2.27
CA THR A 103 11.43 -8.59 1.43
C THR A 103 10.81 -8.34 0.06
N PRO A 104 10.50 -7.09 -0.32
CA PRO A 104 10.13 -6.77 -1.69
C PRO A 104 11.31 -7.07 -2.62
N THR A 105 11.09 -7.83 -3.69
CA THR A 105 12.14 -8.28 -4.62
C THR A 105 12.11 -7.55 -5.95
N ARG A 106 10.94 -7.05 -6.36
CA ARG A 106 10.77 -6.30 -7.60
C ARG A 106 9.61 -5.33 -7.48
N THR A 107 9.74 -4.14 -8.08
CA THR A 107 8.64 -3.17 -8.26
C THR A 107 8.50 -2.87 -9.74
N TYR A 108 7.27 -2.87 -10.25
CA TYR A 108 6.97 -2.64 -11.66
C TYR A 108 5.52 -2.16 -11.83
N GLU A 109 5.20 -1.56 -12.97
CA GLU A 109 3.82 -1.17 -13.30
C GLU A 109 3.11 -2.26 -14.09
N SER A 110 1.84 -2.54 -13.77
CA SER A 110 0.99 -3.47 -14.51
C SER A 110 -0.46 -3.01 -14.51
N ALA A 111 -1.11 -3.01 -15.67
CA ALA A 111 -2.50 -2.56 -15.83
C ALA A 111 -2.79 -1.16 -15.23
N GLY A 112 -1.78 -0.27 -15.22
CA GLY A 112 -1.88 1.08 -14.66
C GLY A 112 -1.79 1.16 -13.14
N ALA A 113 -1.33 0.10 -12.48
CA ALA A 113 -1.11 0.05 -11.04
C ALA A 113 0.31 -0.41 -10.69
N PRO A 114 0.91 0.12 -9.61
CA PRO A 114 2.19 -0.36 -9.13
C PRO A 114 2.01 -1.74 -8.50
N CYS A 115 2.81 -2.69 -8.98
CA CYS A 115 2.88 -4.05 -8.49
C CYS A 115 4.26 -4.34 -7.88
N ARG A 116 4.27 -5.20 -6.86
CA ARG A 116 5.47 -5.65 -6.18
C ARG A 116 5.48 -7.15 -6.03
N GLU A 117 6.62 -7.74 -6.37
CA GLU A 117 6.96 -9.10 -5.98
C GLU A 117 7.67 -9.05 -4.63
N TYR A 118 7.48 -10.07 -3.80
CA TYR A 118 8.11 -10.17 -2.51
C TYR A 118 8.32 -11.62 -2.11
N THR A 119 9.32 -11.84 -1.26
CA THR A 119 9.46 -13.09 -0.50
C THR A 119 9.02 -12.85 0.94
N MET A 120 8.46 -13.88 1.55
CA MET A 120 8.09 -13.89 2.95
C MET A 120 8.60 -15.18 3.59
N ARG A 121 9.42 -15.04 4.63
CA ARG A 121 9.80 -16.13 5.53
C ARG A 121 8.94 -16.03 6.77
N ALA A 122 8.11 -17.03 7.02
CA ALA A 122 7.30 -17.14 8.22
C ALA A 122 7.80 -18.26 9.11
N ILE A 123 7.87 -18.04 10.42
CA ILE A 123 8.14 -19.07 11.42
C ILE A 123 6.84 -19.28 12.20
N VAL A 124 6.10 -20.32 11.84
CA VAL A 124 4.77 -20.63 12.37
C VAL A 124 4.85 -21.90 13.21
N GLY A 125 4.49 -21.82 14.49
CA GLY A 125 4.62 -22.96 15.40
C GLY A 125 6.04 -23.54 15.48
N GLY A 126 7.07 -22.69 15.29
CA GLY A 126 8.47 -23.09 15.28
C GLY A 126 8.98 -23.69 13.97
N ARG A 127 8.15 -23.79 12.92
CA ARG A 127 8.54 -24.29 11.61
C ARG A 127 8.72 -23.14 10.61
N PRO A 128 9.87 -23.05 9.92
CA PRO A 128 10.07 -22.07 8.87
C PRO A 128 9.33 -22.49 7.59
N ASP A 129 8.59 -21.56 7.00
CA ASP A 129 7.97 -21.66 5.69
C ASP A 129 8.37 -20.43 4.86
N ASP A 130 8.88 -20.67 3.65
CA ASP A 130 9.21 -19.62 2.70
C ASP A 130 8.14 -19.57 1.61
N VAL A 131 7.62 -18.38 1.34
CA VAL A 131 6.63 -18.15 0.30
C VAL A 131 7.03 -16.97 -0.56
N TYR A 132 6.64 -17.04 -1.82
CA TYR A 132 6.77 -15.95 -2.77
C TYR A 132 5.37 -15.41 -3.07
N GLY A 133 5.26 -14.09 -3.21
CA GLY A 133 4.01 -13.44 -3.52
C GLY A 133 4.21 -12.28 -4.49
N ARG A 134 3.11 -11.94 -5.16
CA ARG A 134 2.98 -10.74 -5.98
C ARG A 134 1.74 -9.99 -5.50
N ALA A 135 1.84 -8.68 -5.34
CA ALA A 135 0.71 -7.85 -4.97
C ALA A 135 0.70 -6.55 -5.78
N CYS A 136 -0.48 -6.06 -6.12
CA CYS A 136 -0.67 -4.80 -6.83
C CYS A 136 -1.47 -3.83 -5.97
N ARG A 137 -1.03 -2.57 -5.93
CA ARG A 137 -1.67 -1.50 -5.19
C ARG A 137 -2.96 -1.11 -5.87
N GLN A 138 -4.03 -1.04 -5.11
CA GLN A 138 -5.36 -0.69 -5.58
C GLN A 138 -5.57 0.84 -5.52
N PRO A 139 -6.56 1.39 -6.25
CA PRO A 139 -6.88 2.81 -6.21
C PRO A 139 -7.27 3.34 -4.82
N ASP A 140 -7.82 2.48 -3.96
CA ASP A 140 -8.15 2.80 -2.56
C ASP A 140 -6.93 2.79 -1.62
N GLY A 141 -5.73 2.48 -2.14
CA GLY A 141 -4.49 2.40 -1.38
C GLY A 141 -4.22 1.04 -0.74
N SER A 142 -5.11 0.07 -0.92
CA SER A 142 -4.95 -1.28 -0.42
C SER A 142 -4.00 -2.11 -1.31
N TRP A 143 -3.42 -3.20 -0.80
CA TRP A 143 -2.52 -4.06 -1.56
C TRP A 143 -3.16 -5.42 -1.80
N GLN A 144 -3.46 -5.73 -3.06
CA GLN A 144 -4.11 -6.98 -3.44
C GLN A 144 -3.11 -8.01 -3.96
N VAL A 145 -3.10 -9.21 -3.35
CA VAL A 145 -2.32 -10.34 -3.88
C VAL A 145 -2.89 -10.79 -5.23
N VAL A 146 -2.02 -10.93 -6.22
CA VAL A 146 -2.34 -11.35 -7.59
C VAL A 146 -1.52 -12.60 -7.96
N ASN A 147 -2.03 -13.38 -8.92
CA ASN A 147 -1.35 -14.56 -9.47
C ASN A 147 -0.47 -14.19 -10.67
#